data_AF-A0AAW7FY73-F1
#
_entry.id   AF-A0AAW7FY73-F1
#
_cell.length_a   1.000
_cell.length_b   1.000
_cell.length_c   1.000
_cell.angle_alpha   90.00
_cell.angle_beta   90.00
_cell.angle_gamma   90.00
#
_symmetry.space_group_name_H-M   'P 1'
#
loop_
_entity.id
_entity.type
_entity.pdbx_description
1 polymer ?
#
loop_
_entity_poly.entity_id
_entity_poly.type
_entity_poly.pdbx_seq_one_letter_code
_entity_poly.pdbx_strand_id
1 'polypeptide(L)'
;MTKPLYWVGHAWKDLQGMPEHVRDTFGFALWLAQQGKQHSQTKPLKGFGGAGVLEVVEDYHGNTWRAVYTIQLKNAVYVLHVFQKKSVAGKATPKPEIDLIYQRLKAAQRHAQESGYVT
;
A
#
# COMPACT_ATOMS: atom_id res chain seq x y z
N MET A 1 -14.11 -16.14 -0.96
CA MET A 1 -12.71 -16.35 -0.55
C MET A 1 -11.99 -15.01 -0.65
N THR A 2 -11.20 -14.63 0.34
CA THR A 2 -10.45 -13.36 0.31
C THR A 2 -9.25 -13.48 -0.63
N LYS A 3 -8.89 -12.40 -1.32
CA LYS A 3 -7.62 -12.36 -2.07
C LYS A 3 -6.45 -12.50 -1.08
N PRO A 4 -5.40 -13.27 -1.41
CA PRO A 4 -4.17 -13.25 -0.62
C PRO A 4 -3.58 -11.84 -0.56
N LEU A 5 -2.87 -11.56 0.53
CA LEU A 5 -2.18 -10.29 0.74
C LEU A 5 -0.68 -10.54 0.89
N TYR A 6 0.11 -9.90 0.04
CA TYR A 6 1.55 -10.01 0.01
C TYR A 6 2.20 -8.69 0.44
N TRP A 7 3.17 -8.79 1.35
CA TRP A 7 3.98 -7.67 1.79
C TRP A 7 5.25 -7.59 0.97
N VAL A 8 5.50 -6.44 0.31
CA VAL A 8 6.71 -6.25 -0.49
C VAL A 8 7.80 -5.60 0.37
N GLY A 9 8.97 -6.23 0.41
CA GLY A 9 10.12 -5.73 1.17
C GLY A 9 9.82 -5.61 2.66
N HIS A 10 10.11 -4.44 3.24
CA HIS A 10 9.96 -4.20 4.68
C HIS A 10 8.57 -3.69 5.11
N ALA A 11 7.60 -3.58 4.19
CA ALA A 11 6.31 -2.96 4.45
C ALA A 11 5.57 -3.53 5.68
N TRP A 12 5.69 -4.83 5.94
CA TRP A 12 5.13 -5.46 7.15
C TRP A 12 5.82 -4.97 8.43
N LYS A 13 7.16 -5.00 8.46
CA LYS A 13 7.94 -4.53 9.61
C LYS A 13 7.72 -3.04 9.86
N ASP A 14 7.62 -2.26 8.79
CA ASP A 14 7.34 -0.82 8.87
C ASP A 14 5.96 -0.58 9.51
N LEU A 15 4.93 -1.34 9.11
CA LEU A 15 3.61 -1.29 9.73
C LEU A 15 3.65 -1.68 11.21
N GLN A 16 4.36 -2.74 11.57
CA GLN A 16 4.43 -3.23 12.95
C GLN A 16 4.99 -2.18 13.92
N GLY A 17 5.89 -1.31 13.45
CA GLY A 17 6.46 -0.21 14.22
C GLY A 17 5.57 1.04 14.35
N MET A 18 4.38 1.05 13.75
CA MET A 18 3.44 2.18 13.81
C MET A 18 2.59 2.15 15.09
N PRO A 19 2.00 3.30 15.49
CA PRO A 19 1.02 3.34 16.57
C PRO A 19 -0.15 2.38 16.31
N GLU A 20 -0.73 1.83 17.39
CA GLU A 20 -1.81 0.84 17.32
C GLU A 20 -2.98 1.30 16.45
N HIS A 21 -3.47 2.52 16.69
CA HIS A 21 -4.57 3.11 15.90
C HIS A 21 -4.28 3.14 14.39
N VAL A 22 -3.04 3.46 14.00
CA VAL A 22 -2.63 3.50 12.59
C VAL A 22 -2.61 2.08 12.00
N ARG A 23 -2.13 1.10 12.78
CA ARG A 23 -2.12 -0.31 12.37
C ARG A 23 -3.52 -0.85 12.17
N ASP A 24 -4.46 -0.50 13.05
CA ASP A 24 -5.86 -0.93 12.96
C ASP A 24 -6.53 -0.37 11.71
N THR A 25 -6.40 0.94 11.46
CA THR A 25 -6.95 1.58 10.26
C THR A 25 -6.39 0.96 8.98
N PHE A 26 -5.07 0.79 8.89
CA PHE A 26 -4.45 0.19 7.71
C PHE A 26 -4.80 -1.29 7.56
N GLY A 27 -4.79 -2.06 8.64
CA GLY A 27 -5.19 -3.46 8.65
C GLY A 27 -6.62 -3.64 8.16
N PHE A 28 -7.56 -2.83 8.65
CA PHE A 28 -8.96 -2.86 8.21
C PHE A 28 -9.10 -2.48 6.73
N ALA A 29 -8.41 -1.42 6.28
CA ALA A 29 -8.46 -1.01 4.89
C ALA A 29 -7.89 -2.08 3.93
N LEU A 30 -6.80 -2.73 4.31
CA LEU A 30 -6.19 -3.83 3.56
C LEU A 30 -7.09 -5.07 3.55
N TRP A 31 -7.73 -5.40 4.67
CA TRP A 31 -8.71 -6.48 4.74
C TRP A 31 -9.90 -6.20 3.82
N LEU A 32 -10.43 -4.98 3.79
CA LEU A 32 -11.48 -4.58 2.84
C LEU A 32 -11.00 -4.78 1.38
N ALA A 33 -9.76 -4.39 1.07
CA ALA A 33 -9.19 -4.58 -0.26
C ALA A 33 -9.11 -6.08 -0.65
N GLN A 34 -8.78 -6.97 0.29
CA GLN A 34 -8.80 -8.42 0.06
C GLN A 34 -10.21 -8.96 -0.26
N GLN A 35 -11.25 -8.29 0.25
CA GLN A 35 -12.66 -8.59 -0.03
C GLN A 35 -13.18 -7.93 -1.32
N GLY A 36 -12.34 -7.21 -2.06
CA GLY A 36 -12.78 -6.42 -3.22
C GLY A 36 -13.56 -5.16 -2.84
N LYS A 37 -13.54 -4.76 -1.57
CA LYS A 37 -14.13 -3.52 -1.05
C LYS A 37 -13.05 -2.45 -0.91
N GLN A 38 -13.46 -1.22 -0.64
CA GLN A 38 -12.56 -0.08 -0.50
C GLN A 38 -12.86 0.67 0.80
N HIS A 39 -11.82 1.01 1.55
CA HIS A 39 -11.95 1.87 2.73
C HIS A 39 -12.33 3.30 2.32
N SER A 40 -13.07 4.01 3.16
CA SER A 40 -13.53 5.38 2.87
C SER A 40 -12.36 6.37 2.65
N GLN A 41 -11.23 6.13 3.31
CA GLN A 41 -10.01 6.94 3.18
C GLN A 41 -9.10 6.53 2.00
N THR A 42 -9.42 5.44 1.29
CA THR A 42 -8.60 5.00 0.16
C THR A 42 -8.77 5.94 -1.03
N LYS A 43 -7.65 6.33 -1.64
CA LYS A 43 -7.62 7.14 -2.87
C LYS A 43 -6.52 6.69 -3.83
N PRO A 44 -6.63 6.97 -5.14
CA PRO A 44 -5.54 6.74 -6.08
C PRO A 44 -4.29 7.54 -5.72
N LEU A 45 -3.12 6.90 -5.74
CA LEU A 45 -1.84 7.57 -5.59
C LEU A 45 -1.50 8.29 -6.90
N LYS A 46 -1.25 9.60 -6.81
CA LYS A 46 -0.89 10.42 -7.98
C LYS A 46 0.41 9.94 -8.61
N GLY A 47 0.48 10.01 -9.94
CA GLY A 47 1.69 9.66 -10.71
C GLY A 47 1.77 8.19 -11.15
N PHE A 48 0.79 7.34 -10.84
CA PHE A 48 0.78 5.91 -11.20
C PHE A 48 -0.29 5.54 -12.25
N GLY A 49 -0.56 6.43 -13.21
CA GLY A 49 -1.44 6.15 -14.34
C GLY A 49 -2.92 5.89 -14.00
N GLY A 50 -3.40 6.28 -12.81
CA GLY A 50 -4.79 6.13 -12.37
C GLY A 50 -4.95 5.22 -11.15
N ALA A 51 -6.02 4.43 -11.09
CA ALA A 51 -6.39 3.57 -9.95
C ALA A 51 -5.51 2.31 -9.76
N GLY A 52 -4.32 2.28 -10.36
CA GLY A 52 -3.43 1.12 -10.29
C GLY A 52 -2.67 0.99 -8.99
N VAL A 53 -2.40 2.11 -8.34
CA VAL A 53 -1.82 2.16 -7.01
C VAL A 53 -2.72 3.01 -6.14
N LEU A 54 -3.12 2.46 -5.00
CA LEU A 54 -4.00 3.08 -4.04
C LEU A 54 -3.22 3.42 -2.78
N GLU A 55 -3.64 4.46 -2.09
CA GLU A 55 -3.14 4.81 -0.76
C GLU A 55 -4.29 4.99 0.23
N VAL A 56 -4.05 4.57 1.48
CA VAL A 56 -4.83 4.96 2.65
C VAL A 56 -3.96 5.90 3.46
N VAL A 57 -4.53 7.02 3.91
CA VAL A 57 -3.83 8.07 4.66
C VAL A 57 -4.49 8.18 6.02
N GLU A 58 -3.69 8.12 7.08
CA GLU A 58 -4.15 8.23 8.46
C GLU A 58 -3.31 9.27 9.22
N ASP A 59 -3.98 10.21 9.89
CA ASP A 59 -3.33 11.27 10.65
C ASP A 59 -3.46 10.97 12.16
N TYR A 60 -2.34 10.84 12.85
CA TYR A 60 -2.32 10.49 14.27
C TYR A 60 -1.22 11.24 15.01
N HIS A 61 -1.59 11.98 16.07
CA HIS A 61 -0.70 12.81 16.91
C HIS A 61 0.24 13.73 16.10
N GLY A 62 -0.31 14.47 15.12
CA GLY A 62 0.46 15.41 14.31
C GLY A 62 1.33 14.76 13.23
N ASN A 63 1.26 13.43 13.07
CA ASN A 63 1.97 12.70 12.04
C ASN A 63 1.00 12.13 11.00
N THR A 64 1.38 12.22 9.73
CA THR A 64 0.63 11.60 8.64
C THR A 64 1.29 10.29 8.25
N TRP A 65 0.54 9.20 8.26
CA TRP A 65 0.96 7.87 7.87
C TRP A 65 0.29 7.48 6.56
N ARG A 66 0.96 6.64 5.77
CA ARG A 66 0.41 6.14 4.50
C ARG A 66 0.67 4.66 4.34
N ALA A 67 -0.35 3.93 3.91
CA ALA A 67 -0.23 2.58 3.38
C ALA A 67 -0.55 2.60 1.88
N VAL A 68 0.37 2.09 1.06
CA VAL A 68 0.30 2.09 -0.40
C VAL A 68 0.23 0.65 -0.88
N TYR A 69 -0.76 0.33 -1.72
CA TYR A 69 -1.01 -1.02 -2.21
C TYR A 69 -1.59 -1.03 -3.63
N THR A 70 -1.55 -2.19 -4.29
CA THR A 70 -2.20 -2.41 -5.58
C THR A 70 -3.12 -3.62 -5.54
N ILE A 71 -4.22 -3.52 -6.29
CA ILE A 71 -5.23 -4.57 -6.50
C ILE A 71 -5.34 -5.01 -7.96
N GLN A 72 -4.54 -4.43 -8.87
CA GLN A 72 -4.62 -4.70 -10.30
C GLN A 72 -3.96 -6.02 -10.71
N LEU A 73 -3.14 -6.60 -9.84
CA LEU A 73 -2.54 -7.90 -10.03
C LEU A 73 -3.57 -8.95 -9.62
N LYS A 74 -4.43 -9.32 -10.58
CA LYS A 74 -5.79 -9.91 -10.46
C LYS A 74 -6.03 -10.86 -9.27
N ASN A 75 -5.03 -11.61 -8.85
CA ASN A 75 -5.16 -12.67 -7.85
C ASN A 75 -4.66 -12.31 -6.45
N ALA A 76 -4.24 -11.07 -6.18
CA ALA A 76 -3.77 -10.70 -4.84
C ALA A 76 -3.83 -9.19 -4.57
N VAL A 77 -3.72 -8.83 -3.29
CA VAL A 77 -3.39 -7.47 -2.84
C VAL A 77 -1.90 -7.43 -2.54
N TYR A 78 -1.18 -6.47 -3.11
CA TYR A 78 0.24 -6.26 -2.79
C TYR A 78 0.40 -4.97 -2.01
N VAL A 79 0.88 -5.06 -0.78
CA VAL A 79 1.26 -3.88 0.02
C VAL A 79 2.66 -3.48 -0.38
N LEU A 80 2.75 -2.35 -1.07
CA LEU A 80 3.99 -1.84 -1.65
C LEU A 80 4.80 -1.07 -0.60
N HIS A 81 4.16 -0.23 0.21
CA HIS A 81 4.88 0.52 1.24
C HIS A 81 3.94 0.97 2.34
N VAL A 82 4.42 0.95 3.58
CA VAL A 82 3.82 1.69 4.69
C VAL A 82 4.87 2.62 5.27
N PHE A 83 4.57 3.91 5.44
CA PHE A 83 5.54 4.88 5.94
C PHE A 83 4.88 6.06 6.68
N GLN A 84 5.65 6.68 7.57
CA GLN A 84 5.35 8.01 8.10
C GLN A 84 5.82 9.05 7.10
N LYS A 85 4.92 9.93 6.64
CA LYS A 85 5.34 11.10 5.87
C LYS A 85 6.08 12.06 6.80
N LYS A 86 7.41 12.11 6.67
CA LYS A 86 8.22 13.14 7.33
C LYS A 86 7.93 14.48 6.68
N SER A 87 7.64 15.49 7.50
CA SER A 87 7.26 16.84 7.06
C SER A 87 8.24 17.38 6.02
N VAL A 88 7.76 17.46 4.78
CA VAL A 88 8.26 18.35 3.74
C VAL A 88 7.04 19.15 3.31
N ALA A 89 7.20 20.47 3.21
CA ALA A 89 6.11 21.38 2.87
C ALA A 89 5.29 20.84 1.67
N GLY A 90 3.96 20.79 1.80
CA GLY A 90 3.04 20.36 0.74
C GLY A 90 2.38 19.00 0.96
N LYS A 91 1.38 18.67 0.13
CA LYS A 91 0.55 17.44 0.24
C LYS A 91 1.13 16.23 -0.52
N ALA A 92 2.13 16.47 -1.36
CA ALA A 92 2.72 15.44 -2.22
C ALA A 92 3.55 14.42 -1.41
N THR A 93 3.56 13.19 -1.91
CA THR A 93 4.47 12.15 -1.42
C THR A 93 5.89 12.48 -1.87
N PRO A 94 6.91 12.42 -0.98
CA PRO A 94 8.29 12.72 -1.35
C PRO A 94 8.79 11.83 -2.51
N LYS A 95 9.66 12.37 -3.37
CA LYS A 95 10.21 11.63 -4.52
C LYS A 95 10.86 10.29 -4.14
N PRO A 96 11.67 10.17 -3.06
CA PRO A 96 12.24 8.89 -2.66
C PRO A 96 11.19 7.81 -2.36
N GLU A 97 10.08 8.19 -1.74
CA GLU A 97 8.96 7.30 -1.45
C GLU A 97 8.29 6.83 -2.74
N ILE A 98 8.08 7.74 -3.69
CA ILE A 98 7.52 7.42 -5.02
C ILE A 98 8.43 6.45 -5.77
N ASP A 99 9.73 6.71 -5.80
CA ASP A 99 10.72 5.87 -6.50
C ASP A 99 10.76 4.45 -5.89
N LEU A 100 10.68 4.33 -4.57
CA LEU A 100 10.60 3.04 -3.87
C LEU A 100 9.29 2.29 -4.19
N ILE A 101 8.15 3.00 -4.23
CA ILE A 101 6.85 2.41 -4.61
C ILE A 101 6.92 1.86 -6.04
N TYR A 102 7.55 2.57 -6.98
CA TYR A 102 7.78 2.09 -8.35
C TYR A 102 8.62 0.80 -8.38
N GLN A 103 9.74 0.78 -7.65
CA GLN A 103 10.59 -0.41 -7.57
C GLN A 103 9.84 -1.62 -7.02
N ARG A 104 9.06 -1.41 -5.95
CA ARG A 104 8.29 -2.47 -5.29
C ARG A 104 7.10 -2.93 -6.13
N LEU A 105 6.47 -2.04 -6.89
CA LEU A 105 5.43 -2.42 -7.87
C LEU A 105 6.00 -3.34 -8.95
N LYS A 106 7.20 -3.04 -9.47
CA LYS A 106 7.88 -3.91 -10.44
C LYS A 106 8.19 -5.29 -9.86
N ALA A 107 8.61 -5.36 -8.59
CA ALA A 107 8.82 -6.63 -7.90
C ALA A 107 7.51 -7.43 -7.74
N ALA A 108 6.41 -6.76 -7.34
CA ALA A 108 5.09 -7.37 -7.24
C ALA A 108 4.60 -7.92 -8.60
N GLN A 109 4.83 -7.19 -9.69
CA GLN A 109 4.49 -7.63 -11.05
C GLN A 109 5.23 -8.92 -11.44
N ARG A 110 6.55 -9.00 -11.15
CA ARG A 110 7.33 -10.22 -11.40
C ARG A 110 6.81 -11.41 -10.59
N HIS A 111 6.60 -11.22 -9.28
CA HIS A 111 6.02 -12.25 -8.42
C HIS A 111 4.66 -12.72 -8.93
N ALA A 112 3.79 -11.81 -9.37
CA ALA A 112 2.48 -12.14 -9.93
C ALA A 112 2.56 -12.92 -11.25
N GLN A 113 3.57 -12.64 -12.09
CA GLN A 113 3.83 -13.39 -13.33
C GLN A 113 4.30 -14.81 -13.02
N GLU A 114 5.26 -14.97 -12.11
CA GLU A 114 5.82 -16.27 -11.70
C GLU A 114 4.77 -17.13 -10.99
N SER A 115 3.98 -16.53 -10.10
CA SER A 115 2.88 -17.22 -9.39
C SER A 115 1.70 -17.59 -10.30
N GLY A 116 1.64 -17.02 -11.52
CA GLY A 116 0.68 -17.37 -12.55
C GLY A 116 1.07 -18.60 -13.37
N TYR A 117 2.30 -19.11 -13.20
CA TYR A 117 2.78 -20.37 -13.77
C TYR A 117 2.78 -21.47 -12.70
N VAL A 118 1.58 -21.89 -12.29
CA VAL A 118 1.38 -23.25 -11.78
C VAL A 118 0.18 -23.79 -12.55
N THR A 119 0.45 -24.82 -13.36
CA THR A 119 -0.49 -25.58 -14.19
C THR A 119 -1.72 -26.03 -13.45
#